data_AF-A0A5E3XIQ5-F1
#
_entry.id   AF-A0A5E3XIQ5-F1
#
_cell.length_a   1.000
_cell.length_b   1.000
_cell.length_c   1.000
_cell.angle_alpha   90.00
_cell.angle_beta   90.00
_cell.angle_gamma   90.00
#
_symmetry.space_group_name_H-M   'P 1'
#
loop_
_entity.id
_entity.type
_entity.pdbx_description
1 polymer ?
#
loop_
_entity_poly.entity_id
_entity_poly.type
_entity_poly.pdbx_seq_one_letter_code
_entity_poly.pdbx_strand_id
1 'polypeptide(L)'
;MIGVVWKAELDPHILCHMAEIAADAYPPTPYDLGWLRLTHISHSWRAALLSPDMRPIMASLWARVCCTFPSEDAVATLSDRAGQEALIVSHSARLSKDHENVLIHALASRLASVRVLSIPAHSYNWSSLLTSKYLPQLDQLFLEDPIPISSETLYEESFALEEPLVAPKLKSLHLRGGRLLSVDAPSLVTMILTNIRTSTHRILDLVRWCPRLQSLDIDSGTMLSGTRHSEAHVYLPDLKTLRLCLHESVRRELMAGMVYPQDVQVEEADEVGIDGAPLTRALVLPLVMMNHLAPGEEPVELPPYSVLPP
;
A
#
# COMPACT_ATOMS: atom_id res chain seq x y z
N MET A 1 -44.92 -27.62 -33.53
CA MET A 1 -43.80 -27.11 -32.70
C MET A 1 -44.29 -25.85 -32.02
N ILE A 2 -44.74 -25.96 -30.76
CA ILE A 2 -45.21 -24.81 -29.97
C ILE A 2 -43.95 -24.21 -29.34
N GLY A 3 -43.43 -23.14 -29.96
CA GLY A 3 -42.38 -22.34 -29.37
C GLY A 3 -42.97 -21.57 -28.19
N VAL A 4 -42.86 -22.11 -26.99
CA VAL A 4 -43.20 -21.36 -25.77
C VAL A 4 -42.10 -20.33 -25.58
N VAL A 5 -42.34 -19.14 -26.11
CA VAL A 5 -41.52 -17.95 -25.86
C VAL A 5 -41.80 -17.54 -24.42
N TRP A 6 -41.01 -18.04 -23.48
CA TRP A 6 -41.00 -17.53 -22.11
C TRP A 6 -40.41 -16.11 -22.12
N LYS A 7 -41.27 -15.14 -22.41
CA LYS A 7 -41.01 -13.69 -22.34
C LYS A 7 -41.42 -13.14 -20.95
N ALA A 8 -41.19 -13.92 -19.90
CA ALA A 8 -41.29 -13.36 -18.55
C ALA A 8 -40.04 -12.47 -18.38
N GLU A 9 -40.21 -11.17 -18.59
CA GLU A 9 -39.17 -10.20 -18.24
C GLU A 9 -38.98 -10.26 -16.73
N LEU A 10 -37.77 -10.64 -16.31
CA LEU A 10 -37.42 -10.64 -14.90
C LEU A 10 -37.36 -9.19 -14.42
N ASP A 11 -37.91 -8.92 -13.25
CA ASP A 11 -37.86 -7.59 -12.64
C ASP A 11 -36.39 -7.10 -12.53
N PRO A 12 -36.07 -5.87 -12.99
CA PRO A 12 -34.71 -5.32 -12.93
C PRO A 12 -34.09 -5.31 -11.54
N HIS A 13 -34.88 -5.13 -10.48
CA HIS A 13 -34.38 -5.17 -9.10
C HIS A 13 -33.94 -6.58 -8.71
N ILE A 14 -34.70 -7.61 -9.14
CA ILE A 14 -34.30 -9.01 -8.94
C ILE A 14 -32.98 -9.28 -9.67
N LEU A 15 -32.82 -8.77 -10.90
CA LEU A 15 -31.56 -8.90 -11.64
C LEU A 15 -30.39 -8.23 -10.93
N CYS A 16 -30.58 -7.04 -10.37
CA CYS A 16 -29.53 -6.35 -9.61
C CYS A 16 -29.15 -7.14 -8.36
N HIS A 17 -30.12 -7.67 -7.62
CA HIS A 17 -29.85 -8.50 -6.44
C HIS A 17 -29.12 -9.79 -6.79
N MET A 18 -29.49 -10.43 -7.92
CA MET A 18 -28.74 -11.58 -8.44
C MET A 18 -27.31 -11.20 -8.80
N ALA A 19 -27.07 -10.00 -9.36
CA ALA A 19 -25.75 -9.52 -9.69
C ALA A 19 -24.89 -9.26 -8.43
N GLU A 20 -25.48 -8.74 -7.34
CA GLU A 20 -24.80 -8.58 -6.06
C GLU A 20 -24.35 -9.93 -5.49
N ILE A 21 -25.26 -10.90 -5.40
CA ILE A 21 -24.95 -12.26 -4.92
C ILE A 21 -23.87 -12.90 -5.82
N ALA A 22 -24.01 -12.76 -7.13
CA ALA A 22 -23.05 -13.29 -8.09
C ALA A 22 -21.69 -12.58 -7.99
N ALA A 23 -21.64 -11.29 -7.67
CA ALA A 23 -20.39 -10.55 -7.55
C ALA A 23 -19.53 -11.03 -6.37
N ASP A 24 -20.17 -11.47 -5.29
CA ASP A 24 -19.48 -12.03 -4.14
C ASP A 24 -19.10 -13.50 -4.35
N ALA A 25 -19.94 -14.29 -5.02
CA ALA A 25 -19.65 -15.69 -5.32
C ALA A 25 -18.67 -15.89 -6.49
N TYR A 26 -18.72 -15.01 -7.49
CA TYR A 26 -17.99 -15.09 -8.75
C TYR A 26 -17.39 -13.72 -9.14
N PRO A 27 -16.42 -13.21 -8.36
CA PRO A 27 -15.75 -11.96 -8.69
C PRO A 27 -15.01 -12.09 -10.03
N PRO A 28 -14.94 -11.03 -10.86
CA PRO A 28 -14.19 -11.09 -12.10
C PRO A 28 -12.69 -11.26 -11.81
N THR A 29 -11.98 -11.87 -12.75
CA THR A 29 -10.53 -12.00 -12.77
C THR A 29 -10.02 -11.53 -14.14
N PRO A 30 -8.70 -11.33 -14.32
CA PRO A 30 -8.16 -10.97 -15.64
C PRO A 30 -8.52 -11.95 -16.77
N TYR A 31 -8.88 -13.20 -16.43
CA TYR A 31 -9.21 -14.26 -17.38
C TYR A 31 -10.68 -14.70 -17.34
N ASP A 32 -11.49 -14.14 -16.43
CA ASP A 32 -12.89 -14.48 -16.27
C ASP A 32 -13.74 -13.23 -15.98
N LEU A 33 -14.79 -13.03 -16.76
CA LEU A 33 -15.77 -11.98 -16.54
C LEU A 33 -16.55 -12.11 -15.21
N GLY A 34 -16.62 -13.29 -14.59
CA GLY A 34 -17.36 -13.50 -13.34
C GLY A 34 -18.83 -13.10 -13.45
N TRP A 35 -19.35 -12.34 -12.48
CA TRP A 35 -20.72 -11.81 -12.51
C TRP A 35 -21.02 -10.93 -13.73
N LEU A 36 -20.02 -10.34 -14.38
CA LEU A 36 -20.22 -9.53 -15.59
C LEU A 36 -20.87 -10.34 -16.72
N ARG A 37 -20.73 -11.67 -16.71
CA ARG A 37 -21.40 -12.58 -17.66
C ARG A 37 -22.92 -12.41 -17.65
N LEU A 38 -23.53 -11.97 -16.54
CA LEU A 38 -24.96 -11.70 -16.47
C LEU A 38 -25.38 -10.61 -17.49
N THR A 39 -24.50 -9.65 -17.78
CA THR A 39 -24.72 -8.60 -18.79
C THR A 39 -24.57 -9.10 -20.24
N HIS A 40 -24.28 -10.39 -20.42
CA HIS A 40 -24.13 -11.05 -21.72
C HIS A 40 -25.15 -12.17 -21.95
N ILE A 41 -26.04 -12.45 -20.99
CA ILE A 41 -27.09 -13.49 -21.15
C ILE A 41 -28.10 -13.09 -22.23
N SER A 42 -28.58 -11.85 -22.20
CA SER A 42 -29.48 -11.30 -23.22
C SER A 42 -29.39 -9.78 -23.30
N HIS A 43 -29.87 -9.20 -24.39
CA HIS A 43 -29.96 -7.74 -24.54
C HIS A 43 -30.84 -7.11 -23.45
N SER A 44 -31.93 -7.76 -23.07
CA SER A 44 -32.85 -7.28 -22.01
C SER A 44 -32.14 -7.19 -20.66
N TRP A 45 -31.37 -8.22 -20.28
CA TRP A 45 -30.61 -8.23 -19.03
C TRP A 45 -29.54 -7.14 -19.00
N ARG A 46 -28.82 -6.98 -20.12
CA ARG A 46 -27.83 -5.91 -20.28
C ARG A 46 -28.46 -4.54 -20.14
N ALA A 47 -29.60 -4.31 -20.79
CA ALA A 47 -30.31 -3.03 -20.71
C ALA A 47 -30.81 -2.75 -19.29
N ALA A 48 -31.34 -3.76 -18.58
CA ALA A 48 -31.78 -3.62 -17.20
C ALA A 48 -30.62 -3.26 -16.25
N LEU A 49 -29.50 -3.99 -16.32
CA LEU A 49 -28.34 -3.79 -15.45
C LEU A 49 -27.51 -2.52 -15.77
N LEU A 50 -27.70 -1.94 -16.95
CA LEU A 50 -27.10 -0.66 -17.35
C LEU A 50 -28.11 0.51 -17.32
N SER A 51 -29.33 0.27 -16.89
CA SER A 51 -30.37 1.30 -16.87
C SER A 51 -30.01 2.42 -15.88
N PRO A 52 -30.33 3.69 -16.19
CA PRO A 52 -30.09 4.80 -15.27
C PRO A 52 -30.75 4.61 -13.89
N ASP A 53 -31.94 3.98 -13.88
CA ASP A 53 -32.73 3.75 -12.66
C ASP A 53 -32.03 2.77 -11.70
N MET A 54 -31.32 1.77 -12.23
CA MET A 54 -30.58 0.79 -11.42
C MET A 54 -29.15 1.23 -11.10
N ARG A 55 -28.69 2.36 -11.65
CA ARG A 55 -27.31 2.84 -11.47
C ARG A 55 -26.89 2.98 -10.01
N PRO A 56 -27.70 3.45 -9.05
CA PRO A 56 -27.27 3.56 -7.65
C PRO A 56 -26.85 2.23 -7.03
N ILE A 57 -27.53 1.14 -7.40
CA ILE A 57 -27.22 -0.22 -6.91
C ILE A 57 -25.98 -0.74 -7.62
N MET A 58 -25.99 -0.67 -8.95
CA MET A 58 -24.95 -1.26 -9.80
C MET A 58 -23.62 -0.50 -9.77
N ALA A 59 -23.62 0.80 -9.50
CA ALA A 59 -22.41 1.64 -9.49
C ALA A 59 -21.33 1.10 -8.55
N SER A 60 -21.73 0.62 -7.37
CA SER A 60 -20.84 -0.02 -6.41
C SER A 60 -20.17 -1.29 -6.96
N LEU A 61 -20.92 -2.11 -7.69
CA LEU A 61 -20.40 -3.31 -8.34
C LEU A 61 -19.43 -2.96 -9.47
N TRP A 62 -19.72 -1.93 -10.25
CA TRP A 62 -18.82 -1.43 -11.30
C TRP A 62 -17.53 -0.84 -10.72
N ALA A 63 -17.61 -0.08 -9.62
CA ALA A 63 -16.46 0.50 -8.93
C ALA A 63 -15.51 -0.57 -8.37
N ARG A 64 -16.06 -1.71 -7.92
CA ARG A 64 -15.31 -2.88 -7.40
C ARG A 64 -14.46 -3.59 -8.46
N VAL A 65 -14.82 -3.48 -9.73
CA VAL A 65 -14.21 -4.28 -10.81
C VAL A 65 -13.49 -3.42 -11.85
N CYS A 66 -13.42 -2.11 -11.65
CA CYS A 66 -12.92 -1.16 -12.65
C CYS A 66 -11.49 -1.45 -13.10
N CYS A 67 -10.65 -2.01 -12.23
CA CYS A 67 -9.24 -2.30 -12.50
C CYS A 67 -8.94 -3.78 -12.70
N THR A 68 -9.95 -4.64 -12.81
CA THR A 68 -9.72 -6.09 -12.91
C THR A 68 -9.05 -6.50 -14.23
N PHE A 69 -9.31 -5.77 -15.31
CA PHE A 69 -8.83 -6.12 -16.65
C PHE A 69 -7.66 -5.21 -17.07
N PRO A 70 -6.61 -5.76 -17.71
CA PRO A 70 -5.44 -5.02 -18.18
C PRO A 70 -5.74 -4.22 -19.46
N SER A 71 -6.71 -3.31 -19.41
CA SER A 71 -7.13 -2.52 -20.58
C SER A 71 -7.60 -1.13 -20.14
N GLU A 72 -7.01 -0.09 -20.74
CA GLU A 72 -7.43 1.31 -20.51
C GLU A 72 -8.92 1.51 -20.86
N ASP A 73 -9.38 0.93 -21.98
CA ASP A 73 -10.79 0.99 -22.40
C ASP A 73 -11.73 0.33 -21.40
N ALA A 74 -11.30 -0.79 -20.80
CA ALA A 74 -12.07 -1.45 -19.76
C ALA A 74 -12.17 -0.58 -18.51
N VAL A 75 -11.05 -0.02 -18.04
CA VAL A 75 -11.03 0.89 -16.89
C VAL A 75 -11.87 2.14 -17.15
N ALA A 76 -11.77 2.73 -18.35
CA ALA A 76 -12.60 3.85 -18.81
C ALA A 76 -14.08 3.49 -18.70
N THR A 77 -14.50 2.43 -19.38
CA THR A 77 -15.89 1.96 -19.45
C THR A 77 -16.47 1.63 -18.07
N LEU A 78 -15.73 0.91 -17.23
CA LEU A 78 -16.21 0.45 -15.94
C LEU A 78 -16.30 1.60 -14.93
N SER A 79 -15.34 2.53 -14.95
CA SER A 79 -15.43 3.74 -14.13
C SER A 79 -16.56 4.65 -14.58
N ASP A 80 -16.83 4.77 -15.88
CA ASP A 80 -17.95 5.58 -16.36
C ASP A 80 -19.28 5.01 -15.88
N ARG A 81 -19.39 3.67 -15.84
CA ARG A 81 -20.55 2.98 -15.24
C ARG A 81 -20.64 3.20 -13.73
N ALA A 82 -19.52 3.14 -13.02
CA ALA A 82 -19.44 3.46 -11.59
C ALA A 82 -19.86 4.91 -11.30
N GLY A 83 -19.66 5.83 -12.24
CA GLY A 83 -20.06 7.23 -12.11
C GLY A 83 -19.25 7.95 -11.03
N GLN A 84 -19.93 8.41 -9.98
CA GLN A 84 -19.29 9.12 -8.85
C GLN A 84 -18.96 8.19 -7.68
N GLU A 85 -19.25 6.89 -7.80
CA GLU A 85 -18.91 5.93 -6.76
C GLU A 85 -17.38 5.80 -6.64
N ALA A 86 -16.88 5.75 -5.41
CA ALA A 86 -15.46 5.73 -5.17
C ALA A 86 -14.85 4.38 -5.58
N LEU A 87 -13.75 4.42 -6.33
CA LEU A 87 -13.17 3.24 -6.98
C LEU A 87 -12.45 2.35 -5.97
N ILE A 88 -12.52 1.04 -6.19
CA ILE A 88 -11.76 0.04 -5.45
C ILE A 88 -10.77 -0.60 -6.42
N VAL A 89 -9.49 -0.34 -6.19
CA VAL A 89 -8.38 -0.90 -6.95
C VAL A 89 -7.70 -1.91 -6.05
N SER A 90 -7.96 -3.21 -6.27
CA SER A 90 -7.44 -4.27 -5.43
C SER A 90 -7.05 -5.48 -6.25
N HIS A 91 -5.81 -5.93 -6.08
CA HIS A 91 -5.29 -7.14 -6.71
C HIS A 91 -4.71 -8.08 -5.65
N SER A 92 -5.14 -9.34 -5.67
CA SER A 92 -4.64 -10.37 -4.73
C SER A 92 -3.32 -10.99 -5.20
N ALA A 93 -3.04 -10.95 -6.50
CA ALA A 93 -1.84 -11.48 -7.10
C ALA A 93 -0.99 -10.35 -7.69
N ARG A 94 0.33 -10.56 -7.73
CA ARG A 94 1.26 -9.64 -8.38
C ARG A 94 0.86 -9.44 -9.84
N LEU A 95 0.82 -8.18 -10.24
CA LEU A 95 0.54 -7.78 -11.61
C LEU A 95 1.71 -8.15 -12.53
N SER A 96 1.44 -8.44 -13.80
CA SER A 96 2.50 -8.39 -14.79
C SER A 96 2.92 -6.93 -15.00
N LYS A 97 4.16 -6.70 -15.42
CA LYS A 97 4.67 -5.35 -15.73
C LYS A 97 3.76 -4.60 -16.71
N ASP A 98 3.27 -5.28 -17.74
CA ASP A 98 2.39 -4.66 -18.75
C ASP A 98 1.03 -4.28 -18.14
N HIS A 99 0.46 -5.13 -17.29
CA HIS A 99 -0.79 -4.82 -16.58
C HIS A 99 -0.60 -3.64 -15.62
N GLU A 100 0.50 -3.64 -14.86
CA GLU A 100 0.87 -2.54 -13.97
C GLU A 100 0.97 -1.21 -14.72
N ASN A 101 1.66 -1.17 -15.87
CA ASN A 101 1.78 0.03 -16.70
C ASN A 101 0.42 0.55 -17.18
N VAL A 102 -0.43 -0.36 -17.70
CA VAL A 102 -1.78 0.00 -18.17
C VAL A 102 -2.61 0.58 -17.03
N LEU A 103 -2.55 -0.01 -15.83
CA LEU A 103 -3.28 0.49 -14.67
C LEU A 103 -2.79 1.86 -14.23
N ILE A 104 -1.48 2.10 -14.21
CA ILE A 104 -0.92 3.41 -13.87
C ILE A 104 -1.44 4.49 -14.81
N HIS A 105 -1.38 4.25 -16.12
CA HIS A 105 -1.88 5.21 -17.11
C HIS A 105 -3.39 5.44 -16.99
N ALA A 106 -4.17 4.38 -16.82
CA ALA A 106 -5.62 4.47 -16.69
C ALA A 106 -6.07 5.15 -15.39
N LEU A 107 -5.33 4.97 -14.29
CA LEU A 107 -5.68 5.49 -12.97
C LEU A 107 -5.14 6.88 -12.69
N ALA A 108 -4.05 7.32 -13.34
CA ALA A 108 -3.38 8.58 -13.02
C ALA A 108 -4.34 9.80 -12.94
N SER A 109 -5.33 9.87 -13.84
CA SER A 109 -6.33 10.96 -13.86
C SER A 109 -7.50 10.77 -12.87
N ARG A 110 -7.60 9.59 -12.26
CA ARG A 110 -8.74 9.14 -11.43
C ARG A 110 -8.34 8.82 -9.99
N LEU A 111 -7.06 8.92 -9.62
CA LEU A 111 -6.58 8.60 -8.27
C LEU A 111 -7.41 9.29 -7.17
N ALA A 112 -7.85 10.53 -7.38
CA ALA A 112 -8.65 11.28 -6.39
C ALA A 112 -10.01 10.63 -6.05
N SER A 113 -10.56 9.78 -6.92
CA SER A 113 -11.81 9.04 -6.66
C SER A 113 -11.58 7.65 -6.06
N VAL A 114 -10.33 7.22 -5.91
CA VAL A 114 -10.01 5.90 -5.34
C VAL A 114 -10.25 5.91 -3.83
N ARG A 115 -11.02 4.93 -3.34
CA ARG A 115 -11.28 4.68 -1.91
C ARG A 115 -10.33 3.64 -1.33
N VAL A 116 -10.05 2.60 -2.10
CA VAL A 116 -9.16 1.51 -1.68
C VAL A 116 -8.13 1.31 -2.78
N LEU A 117 -6.86 1.40 -2.42
CA LEU A 117 -5.74 1.11 -3.31
C LEU A 117 -4.90 0.00 -2.67
N SER A 118 -4.97 -1.20 -3.22
CA SER A 118 -4.27 -2.40 -2.75
C SER A 118 -3.56 -3.07 -3.91
N ILE A 119 -2.28 -2.77 -4.08
CA ILE A 119 -1.50 -3.24 -5.24
C ILE A 119 -0.22 -3.93 -4.77
N PRO A 120 -0.09 -5.24 -5.01
CA PRO A 120 1.18 -5.94 -4.92
C PRO A 120 2.00 -5.62 -6.19
N ALA A 121 2.86 -4.62 -6.11
CA ALA A 121 3.62 -4.13 -7.26
C ALA A 121 4.64 -5.17 -7.73
N HIS A 122 4.93 -5.18 -9.03
CA HIS A 122 5.98 -6.04 -9.58
C HIS A 122 7.28 -5.26 -9.73
N SER A 123 7.20 -4.08 -10.33
CA SER A 123 8.38 -3.34 -10.75
C SER A 123 8.26 -1.84 -10.56
N TYR A 124 7.04 -1.33 -10.51
CA TYR A 124 6.81 0.09 -10.34
C TYR A 124 6.81 0.50 -8.86
N ASN A 125 7.33 1.69 -8.58
CA ASN A 125 7.28 2.31 -7.27
C ASN A 125 5.99 3.14 -7.16
N TRP A 126 4.93 2.52 -6.62
CA TRP A 126 3.64 3.17 -6.48
C TRP A 126 3.70 4.33 -5.50
N SER A 127 4.57 4.26 -4.48
CA SER A 127 4.79 5.39 -3.59
C SER A 127 5.20 6.65 -4.35
N SER A 128 6.05 6.54 -5.40
CA SER A 128 6.40 7.68 -6.26
C SER A 128 5.24 8.30 -7.02
N LEU A 129 4.27 7.49 -7.46
CA LEU A 129 3.07 8.01 -8.15
C LEU A 129 2.14 8.77 -7.20
N LEU A 130 2.14 8.40 -5.91
CA LEU A 130 1.26 8.95 -4.89
C LEU A 130 1.85 10.15 -4.15
N THR A 131 3.17 10.33 -4.16
CA THR A 131 3.84 11.52 -3.63
C THR A 131 3.20 12.80 -4.20
N SER A 132 3.01 13.82 -3.36
CA SER A 132 2.37 15.10 -3.70
C SER A 132 0.91 15.01 -4.22
N LYS A 133 0.20 13.88 -4.05
CA LYS A 133 -1.20 13.77 -4.48
C LYS A 133 -2.17 14.15 -3.37
N TYR A 134 -3.35 14.63 -3.79
CA TYR A 134 -4.50 14.84 -2.90
C TYR A 134 -5.57 13.79 -3.19
N LEU A 135 -5.78 12.86 -2.25
CA LEU A 135 -6.67 11.71 -2.40
C LEU A 135 -7.80 11.75 -1.35
N PRO A 136 -8.84 12.58 -1.58
CA PRO A 136 -9.84 12.90 -0.56
C PRO A 136 -10.78 11.75 -0.21
N GLN A 137 -10.88 10.72 -1.06
CA GLN A 137 -11.74 9.55 -0.82
C GLN A 137 -10.97 8.34 -0.32
N LEU A 138 -9.63 8.37 -0.32
CA LEU A 138 -8.81 7.23 0.04
C LEU A 138 -8.99 6.91 1.53
N ASP A 139 -9.43 5.68 1.80
CA ASP A 139 -9.71 5.12 3.13
C ASP A 139 -8.69 4.03 3.50
N GLN A 140 -8.25 3.24 2.50
CA GLN A 140 -7.30 2.15 2.68
C GLN A 140 -6.21 2.20 1.62
N LEU A 141 -4.96 2.13 2.06
CA LEU A 141 -3.79 2.08 1.20
C LEU A 141 -2.92 0.88 1.58
N PHE A 142 -2.74 -0.05 0.64
CA PHE A 142 -1.83 -1.19 0.73
C PHE A 142 -0.90 -1.18 -0.48
N LEU A 143 0.39 -0.97 -0.26
CA LEU A 143 1.41 -0.95 -1.30
C LEU A 143 2.49 -1.97 -0.98
N GLU A 144 2.85 -2.82 -1.95
CA GLU A 144 4.05 -3.66 -1.89
C GLU A 144 5.02 -3.19 -2.96
N ASP A 145 5.88 -2.22 -2.64
CA ASP A 145 6.86 -1.68 -3.57
C ASP A 145 8.13 -2.56 -3.62
N PRO A 146 8.79 -2.67 -4.80
CA PRO A 146 10.02 -3.43 -4.92
C PRO A 146 11.13 -2.83 -4.04
N ILE A 147 11.88 -3.71 -3.38
CA ILE A 147 13.03 -3.30 -2.56
C ILE A 147 14.18 -2.94 -3.49
N PRO A 148 14.76 -1.72 -3.40
CA PRO A 148 15.91 -1.35 -4.22
C PRO A 148 17.09 -2.30 -3.96
N ILE A 149 17.70 -2.79 -5.04
CA ILE A 149 18.78 -3.79 -4.96
C ILE A 149 20.10 -3.15 -4.52
N SER A 150 20.36 -1.89 -4.88
CA SER A 150 21.60 -1.19 -4.54
C SER A 150 21.41 -0.23 -3.37
N SER A 151 22.37 -0.23 -2.44
CA SER A 151 22.44 0.70 -1.31
C SER A 151 22.65 2.15 -1.74
N GLU A 152 23.22 2.40 -2.92
CA GLU A 152 23.47 3.75 -3.44
C GLU A 152 22.17 4.53 -3.69
N THR A 153 21.13 3.87 -4.23
CA THR A 153 19.82 4.51 -4.42
C THR A 153 19.17 4.97 -3.10
N LEU A 154 19.55 4.36 -1.97
CA LEU A 154 19.01 4.74 -0.67
C LEU A 154 19.53 6.10 -0.20
N TYR A 155 20.78 6.44 -0.52
CA TYR A 155 21.39 7.68 -0.04
C TYR A 155 20.86 8.90 -0.79
N GLU A 156 20.67 8.81 -2.10
CA GLU A 156 20.18 9.94 -2.91
C GLU A 156 18.73 10.29 -2.59
N GLU A 157 17.87 9.30 -2.34
CA GLU A 157 16.46 9.52 -2.00
C GLU A 157 16.22 9.97 -0.55
N SER A 158 17.23 9.86 0.32
CA SER A 158 17.11 10.22 1.74
C SER A 158 17.04 11.72 2.01
N PHE A 159 17.41 12.57 1.05
CA PHE A 159 17.54 14.03 1.26
C PHE A 159 16.49 14.88 0.56
N ALA A 160 15.68 14.30 -0.34
CA ALA A 160 14.61 15.05 -0.98
C ALA A 160 13.45 15.24 0.02
N LEU A 161 13.14 16.49 0.35
CA LEU A 161 11.90 16.85 1.04
C LEU A 161 10.74 16.56 0.07
N GLU A 162 10.23 15.33 0.10
CA GLU A 162 9.04 14.96 -0.65
C GLU A 162 7.79 15.56 0.01
N GLU A 163 6.95 16.21 -0.79
CA GLU A 163 5.65 16.66 -0.28
C GLU A 163 4.79 15.43 0.05
N PRO A 164 4.08 15.45 1.19
CA PRO A 164 3.31 14.30 1.62
C PRO A 164 2.14 14.01 0.69
N LEU A 165 1.76 12.74 0.60
CA LEU A 165 0.44 12.34 0.14
C LEU A 165 -0.61 12.88 1.11
N VAL A 166 -1.55 13.69 0.64
CA VAL A 166 -2.62 14.24 1.47
C VAL A 166 -3.88 13.38 1.31
N ALA A 167 -4.21 12.62 2.36
CA ALA A 167 -5.31 11.66 2.35
C ALA A 167 -6.13 11.76 3.65
N PRO A 168 -7.01 12.78 3.79
CA PRO A 168 -7.65 13.13 5.06
C PRO A 168 -8.60 12.05 5.61
N LYS A 169 -9.10 11.15 4.75
CA LYS A 169 -9.99 10.04 5.13
C LYS A 169 -9.26 8.71 5.30
N LEU A 170 -7.94 8.67 5.11
CA LEU A 170 -7.18 7.42 5.19
C LEU A 170 -7.23 6.88 6.62
N LYS A 171 -7.73 5.65 6.80
CA LYS A 171 -7.81 4.98 8.10
C LYS A 171 -6.80 3.86 8.24
N SER A 172 -6.44 3.20 7.14
CA SER A 172 -5.51 2.07 7.14
C SER A 172 -4.40 2.29 6.13
N LEU A 173 -3.16 2.25 6.59
CA LEU A 173 -1.95 2.33 5.78
C LEU A 173 -1.12 1.06 6.00
N HIS A 174 -0.83 0.35 4.92
CA HIS A 174 0.09 -0.77 4.91
C HIS A 174 1.12 -0.53 3.80
N LEU A 175 2.36 -0.31 4.20
CA LEU A 175 3.47 -0.20 3.28
C LEU A 175 4.36 -1.43 3.46
N ARG A 176 4.70 -2.08 2.35
CA ARG A 176 5.60 -3.22 2.31
C ARG A 176 6.71 -3.00 1.29
N GLY A 177 7.96 -3.18 1.70
CA GLY A 177 9.11 -2.97 0.81
C GLY A 177 9.31 -1.52 0.40
N GLY A 178 10.27 -1.29 -0.51
CA GLY A 178 10.52 0.04 -1.07
C GLY A 178 10.88 1.13 -0.05
N ARG A 179 10.43 2.36 -0.36
CA ARG A 179 10.70 3.59 0.37
C ARG A 179 9.52 3.98 1.26
N LEU A 180 9.79 4.72 2.34
CA LEU A 180 8.73 5.28 3.17
C LEU A 180 7.98 6.39 2.41
N LEU A 181 6.69 6.19 2.18
CA LEU A 181 5.78 7.23 1.66
C LEU A 181 5.43 8.21 2.78
N SER A 182 5.75 9.50 2.60
CA SER A 182 5.28 10.57 3.49
C SER A 182 3.78 10.77 3.30
N VAL A 183 3.00 10.79 4.39
CA VAL A 183 1.54 10.93 4.33
C VAL A 183 1.05 11.95 5.37
N ASP A 184 0.11 12.82 4.97
CA ASP A 184 -0.74 13.63 5.83
C ASP A 184 -2.13 12.98 5.89
N ALA A 185 -2.35 12.21 6.97
CA ALA A 185 -3.55 11.41 7.18
C ALA A 185 -4.04 11.53 8.64
N PRO A 186 -4.71 12.64 9.01
CA PRO A 186 -5.16 12.89 10.38
C PRO A 186 -6.20 11.88 10.89
N SER A 187 -6.84 11.13 9.98
CA SER A 187 -7.82 10.08 10.31
C SER A 187 -7.18 8.68 10.43
N LEU A 188 -5.86 8.55 10.31
CA LEU A 188 -5.19 7.26 10.28
C LEU A 188 -5.34 6.55 11.63
N VAL A 189 -5.84 5.32 11.59
CA VAL A 189 -6.11 4.47 12.78
C VAL A 189 -5.10 3.33 12.86
N THR A 190 -4.76 2.74 11.71
CA THR A 190 -3.87 1.58 11.61
C THR A 190 -2.74 1.88 10.65
N MET A 191 -1.50 1.66 11.10
CA MET A 191 -0.30 1.76 10.29
C MET A 191 0.51 0.48 10.42
N ILE A 192 0.83 -0.15 9.28
CA ILE A 192 1.67 -1.35 9.19
C ILE A 192 2.82 -1.03 8.23
N LEU A 193 4.05 -1.11 8.74
CA LEU A 193 5.27 -0.87 7.98
C LEU A 193 6.08 -2.16 7.96
N THR A 194 6.11 -2.86 6.82
CA THR A 194 6.81 -4.14 6.67
C THR A 194 8.00 -4.00 5.72
N ASN A 195 9.20 -4.36 6.14
CA ASN A 195 10.42 -4.33 5.34
C ASN A 195 10.67 -2.97 4.66
N ILE A 196 10.37 -1.87 5.37
CA ILE A 196 10.55 -0.51 4.86
C ILE A 196 11.96 -0.03 5.17
N ARG A 197 12.68 0.40 4.13
CA ARG A 197 14.01 1.00 4.26
C ARG A 197 13.89 2.47 4.62
N THR A 198 14.06 2.79 5.90
CA THR A 198 13.97 4.16 6.39
C THR A 198 14.72 4.34 7.70
N SER A 199 14.86 5.59 8.12
CA SER A 199 15.37 5.97 9.43
C SER A 199 14.25 6.05 10.47
N THR A 200 14.63 5.91 11.73
CA THR A 200 13.77 6.17 12.90
C THR A 200 13.11 7.54 12.86
N HIS A 201 13.88 8.60 12.56
CA HIS A 201 13.37 9.97 12.52
C HIS A 201 12.26 10.17 11.47
N ARG A 202 12.36 9.52 10.30
CA ARG A 202 11.32 9.63 9.27
C ARG A 202 10.04 8.90 9.68
N ILE A 203 10.15 7.79 10.41
CA ILE A 203 8.97 7.15 11.01
C ILE A 203 8.34 8.07 12.05
N LEU A 204 9.13 8.69 12.93
CA LEU A 204 8.63 9.66 13.91
C LEU A 204 7.95 10.86 13.25
N ASP A 205 8.52 11.39 12.17
CA ASP A 205 7.89 12.47 11.41
C ASP A 205 6.58 12.02 10.76
N LEU A 206 6.51 10.80 10.23
CA LEU A 206 5.28 10.24 9.67
C LEU A 206 4.18 10.08 10.74
N VAL A 207 4.50 9.46 11.88
CA VAL A 207 3.51 9.24 12.96
C VAL A 207 3.06 10.53 13.63
N ARG A 208 3.87 11.61 13.58
CA ARG A 208 3.48 12.94 14.08
C ARG A 208 2.22 13.49 13.41
N TRP A 209 1.98 13.14 12.15
CA TRP A 209 0.78 13.58 11.40
C TRP A 209 -0.45 12.70 11.64
N CYS A 210 -0.33 11.69 12.50
CA CYS A 210 -1.36 10.67 12.72
C CYS A 210 -1.84 10.65 14.20
N PRO A 211 -2.45 11.73 14.73
CA PRO A 211 -2.78 11.84 16.15
C PRO A 211 -3.82 10.81 16.64
N ARG A 212 -4.59 10.21 15.71
CA ARG A 212 -5.64 9.22 15.99
C ARG A 212 -5.18 7.77 15.83
N LEU A 213 -3.87 7.55 15.67
CA LEU A 213 -3.29 6.23 15.44
C LEU A 213 -3.53 5.34 16.67
N GLN A 214 -4.22 4.21 16.46
CA GLN A 214 -4.54 3.24 17.51
C GLN A 214 -3.66 2.00 17.44
N SER A 215 -3.23 1.61 16.23
CA SER A 215 -2.39 0.44 16.01
C SER A 215 -1.20 0.79 15.13
N LEU A 216 0.00 0.54 15.63
CA LEU A 216 1.26 0.69 14.91
C LEU A 216 2.02 -0.64 14.93
N ASP A 217 2.23 -1.23 13.75
CA ASP A 217 3.06 -2.42 13.56
C ASP A 217 4.23 -2.07 12.65
N ILE A 218 5.46 -2.26 13.16
CA ILE A 218 6.69 -2.01 12.41
C ILE A 218 7.52 -3.28 12.47
N ASP A 219 7.67 -3.90 11.31
CA ASP A 219 8.52 -5.04 11.05
C ASP A 219 9.49 -4.63 9.96
N SER A 220 10.72 -4.26 10.30
CA SER A 220 11.65 -3.73 9.29
C SER A 220 12.99 -4.44 9.37
N GLY A 221 13.34 -5.10 8.26
CA GLY A 221 14.57 -5.86 8.15
C GLY A 221 15.84 -5.02 7.97
N THR A 222 15.70 -3.73 7.65
CA THR A 222 16.84 -2.85 7.35
C THR A 222 16.52 -1.40 7.71
N MET A 223 16.32 -1.11 9.01
CA MET A 223 16.30 0.26 9.49
C MET A 223 17.71 0.79 9.72
N LEU A 224 17.96 2.01 9.26
CA LEU A 224 19.21 2.71 9.54
C LEU A 224 19.03 3.52 10.84
N SER A 225 19.83 3.22 11.87
CA SER A 225 19.92 4.10 13.04
C SER A 225 20.50 5.43 12.59
N GLY A 226 19.71 6.51 12.69
CA GLY A 226 20.16 7.83 12.35
C GLY A 226 20.67 8.55 13.59
N THR A 227 21.89 9.07 13.57
CA THR A 227 22.43 9.89 14.68
C THR A 227 21.75 11.26 14.83
N ARG A 228 20.77 11.58 13.97
CA ARG A 228 19.99 12.81 14.06
C ARG A 228 18.81 12.59 14.99
N HIS A 229 19.03 12.86 16.26
CA HIS A 229 17.97 12.97 17.25
C HIS A 229 17.09 14.17 16.90
N SER A 230 15.87 13.90 16.41
CA SER A 230 14.81 14.89 16.47
C SER A 230 14.44 15.04 17.94
N GLU A 231 14.77 16.18 18.56
CA GLU A 231 14.50 16.43 19.99
C GLU A 231 13.01 16.44 20.31
N ALA A 232 12.14 16.54 19.30
CA ALA A 232 10.70 16.63 19.47
C ALA A 232 10.07 15.23 19.60
N HIS A 233 9.70 14.87 20.82
CA HIS A 233 8.84 13.72 21.12
C HIS A 233 7.54 13.76 20.30
N VAL A 234 7.08 12.58 19.88
CA VAL A 234 5.81 12.39 19.17
C VAL A 234 4.76 11.86 20.15
N TYR A 235 3.64 12.58 20.26
CA TYR A 235 2.55 12.19 21.15
C TYR A 235 1.51 11.37 20.38
N LEU A 236 1.20 10.17 20.88
CA LEU A 236 0.23 9.23 20.32
C LEU A 236 -0.81 8.88 21.38
N PRO A 237 -1.75 9.80 21.68
CA PRO A 237 -2.66 9.67 22.83
C PRO A 237 -3.68 8.53 22.69
N ASP A 238 -4.01 8.15 21.45
CA ASP A 238 -5.02 7.14 21.14
C ASP A 238 -4.39 5.74 20.88
N LEU A 239 -3.07 5.60 21.01
CA LEU A 239 -2.38 4.35 20.73
C LEU A 239 -2.82 3.26 21.70
N LYS A 240 -3.13 2.08 21.17
CA LYS A 240 -3.57 0.90 21.94
C LYS A 240 -2.63 -0.27 21.76
N THR A 241 -2.13 -0.47 20.55
CA THR A 241 -1.24 -1.58 20.19
C THR A 241 0.01 -1.03 19.49
N LEU A 242 1.17 -1.44 20.00
CA LEU A 242 2.47 -1.10 19.45
C LEU A 242 3.27 -2.38 19.28
N ARG A 243 3.50 -2.78 18.03
CA ARG A 243 4.29 -3.97 17.70
C ARG A 243 5.57 -3.56 16.99
N LEU A 244 6.71 -3.95 17.56
CA LEU A 244 8.05 -3.60 17.07
C LEU A 244 8.88 -4.86 16.88
N CYS A 245 8.96 -5.31 15.63
CA CYS A 245 9.84 -6.37 15.16
C CYS A 245 11.10 -5.74 14.54
N LEU A 246 12.02 -5.28 15.39
CA LEU A 246 13.19 -4.47 15.01
C LEU A 246 14.43 -4.88 15.82
N HIS A 247 15.62 -4.53 15.32
CA HIS A 247 16.84 -4.57 16.13
C HIS A 247 16.70 -3.72 17.40
N GLU A 248 17.24 -4.20 18.53
CA GLU A 248 17.04 -3.61 19.85
C GLU A 248 17.44 -2.13 19.93
N SER A 249 18.55 -1.73 19.31
CA SER A 249 18.99 -0.33 19.32
C SER A 249 17.98 0.62 18.63
N VAL A 250 17.42 0.20 17.50
CA VAL A 250 16.42 0.95 16.72
C VAL A 250 15.11 1.01 17.49
N ARG A 251 14.70 -0.12 18.08
CA ARG A 251 13.52 -0.21 18.95
C ARG A 251 13.60 0.79 20.11
N ARG A 252 14.71 0.79 20.86
CA ARG A 252 14.93 1.73 21.97
C ARG A 252 14.89 3.19 21.50
N GLU A 253 15.51 3.51 20.37
CA GLU A 253 15.51 4.86 19.80
C GLU A 253 14.09 5.31 19.43
N LEU A 254 13.32 4.46 18.74
CA LEU A 254 11.96 4.75 18.34
C LEU A 254 11.04 4.94 19.54
N MET A 255 11.13 4.05 20.54
CA MET A 255 10.36 4.15 21.78
C MET A 255 10.69 5.42 22.57
N ALA A 256 11.97 5.82 22.64
CA ALA A 256 12.36 7.07 23.31
C ALA A 256 11.79 8.32 22.61
N GLY A 257 11.57 8.23 21.29
CA GLY A 257 10.95 9.30 20.51
C GLY A 257 9.42 9.39 20.63
N MET A 258 8.75 8.38 21.20
CA MET A 258 7.29 8.30 21.28
C MET A 258 6.78 8.47 22.72
N VAL A 259 5.65 9.16 22.88
CA VAL A 259 4.92 9.31 24.13
C VAL A 259 3.51 8.78 23.93
N TYR A 260 3.16 7.71 24.64
CA TYR A 260 1.89 7.00 24.52
C TYR A 260 1.34 6.58 25.90
N PRO A 261 0.05 6.22 26.02
CA PRO A 261 -0.57 5.80 27.27
C PRO A 261 0.11 4.59 27.94
N GLN A 262 -0.02 4.47 29.26
CA GLN A 262 0.58 3.36 30.04
C GLN A 262 -0.09 2.00 29.78
N ASP A 263 -1.33 1.99 29.27
CA ASP A 263 -2.11 0.80 28.97
C ASP A 263 -1.91 0.28 27.54
N VAL A 264 -0.98 0.87 26.77
CA VAL A 264 -0.61 0.38 25.44
C VAL A 264 -0.02 -1.02 25.54
N GLN A 265 -0.55 -1.92 24.71
CA GLN A 265 -0.02 -3.26 24.55
C GLN A 265 1.22 -3.19 23.65
N VAL A 266 2.39 -3.27 24.28
CA VAL A 266 3.68 -3.28 23.58
C VAL A 266 4.11 -4.73 23.34
N GLU A 267 4.21 -5.11 22.08
CA GLU A 267 4.74 -6.40 21.63
C GLU A 267 6.11 -6.19 21.01
N GLU A 268 7.15 -6.69 21.67
CA GLU A 268 8.52 -6.65 21.17
C GLU A 268 8.91 -8.03 20.66
N ALA A 269 9.35 -8.09 19.41
CA ALA A 269 9.99 -9.28 18.86
C ALA A 269 11.37 -8.90 18.35
N ASP A 270 12.35 -9.76 18.62
CA ASP A 270 13.66 -9.59 17.99
C ASP A 270 13.57 -10.00 16.53
N GLU A 271 14.26 -9.24 15.70
CA GLU A 271 14.29 -9.47 14.28
C GLU A 271 14.88 -10.86 13.98
N VAL A 272 14.07 -11.68 13.33
CA VAL A 272 14.47 -12.98 12.84
C VAL A 272 15.03 -12.76 11.44
N GLY A 273 16.31 -13.07 11.24
CA GLY A 273 16.95 -12.94 9.94
C GLY A 273 16.26 -13.77 8.87
N ILE A 274 16.62 -13.54 7.60
CA ILE A 274 15.99 -14.13 6.40
C ILE A 274 15.84 -15.66 6.48
N ASP A 275 16.73 -16.34 7.23
CA ASP A 275 16.74 -17.80 7.40
C ASP A 275 16.00 -18.31 8.65
N GLY A 276 15.23 -17.48 9.35
CA GLY A 276 14.60 -17.89 10.62
C GLY A 276 15.56 -17.90 11.81
N ALA A 277 16.83 -17.52 11.61
CA ALA A 277 17.82 -17.40 12.67
C ALA A 277 17.81 -15.98 13.25
N PRO A 278 17.80 -15.81 14.59
CA PRO A 278 17.87 -14.48 15.20
C PRO A 278 19.15 -13.75 14.76
N LEU A 279 19.00 -12.49 14.34
CA LEU A 279 20.11 -11.67 13.81
C LEU A 279 21.22 -11.41 14.82
N THR A 280 21.00 -11.69 16.11
CA THR A 280 22.03 -11.60 17.18
C THR A 280 23.26 -12.46 16.91
N ARG A 281 23.22 -13.40 15.94
CA ARG A 281 24.38 -14.19 15.49
C ARG A 281 24.96 -13.77 14.14
N ALA A 282 24.25 -12.98 13.35
CA ALA A 282 24.84 -12.34 12.19
C ALA A 282 25.64 -11.15 12.72
N LEU A 283 26.94 -11.11 12.45
CA LEU A 283 27.68 -9.87 12.65
C LEU A 283 26.90 -8.80 11.89
N VAL A 284 26.30 -7.85 12.62
CA VAL A 284 25.94 -6.55 12.07
C VAL A 284 27.27 -6.02 11.60
N LEU A 285 27.61 -6.30 10.33
CA LEU A 285 28.62 -5.53 9.66
C LEU A 285 28.11 -4.11 9.87
N PRO A 286 28.84 -3.25 10.62
CA PRO A 286 28.51 -1.84 10.54
C PRO A 286 28.44 -1.61 9.03
N LEU A 287 27.29 -1.14 8.55
CA LEU A 287 27.29 -0.41 7.29
C LEU A 287 28.28 0.71 7.60
N VAL A 288 29.55 0.42 7.34
CA VAL A 288 30.66 1.34 7.49
C VAL A 288 30.12 2.51 6.70
N MET A 289 29.92 3.61 7.41
CA MET A 289 29.76 4.90 6.76
C MET A 289 30.96 4.97 5.83
N MET A 290 30.77 4.59 4.57
CA MET A 290 31.65 4.99 3.49
C MET A 290 31.39 6.48 3.45
N ASN A 291 32.09 7.20 4.35
CA ASN A 291 32.29 8.61 4.25
C ASN A 291 32.68 8.81 2.80
N HIS A 292 31.80 9.48 2.06
CA HIS A 292 32.12 9.93 0.74
C HIS A 292 33.45 10.68 0.86
N LEU A 293 34.52 10.02 0.44
CA LEU A 293 35.79 10.66 0.13
C LEU A 293 35.44 11.79 -0.83
N ALA A 294 35.88 13.00 -0.51
CA ALA A 294 35.66 14.14 -1.39
C ALA A 294 36.19 13.77 -2.80
N PRO A 295 35.60 14.27 -3.89
CA PRO A 295 36.06 13.95 -5.24
C PRO A 295 37.57 14.25 -5.37
N GLY A 296 38.40 13.21 -5.39
CA GLY A 296 39.87 13.32 -5.45
C GLY A 296 40.66 12.64 -4.32
N GLU A 297 40.03 12.08 -3.29
CA GLU A 297 40.77 11.26 -2.31
C GLU A 297 40.81 9.78 -2.75
N GLU A 298 42.02 9.22 -2.84
CA GLU A 298 42.22 7.80 -3.16
C GLU A 298 41.69 6.91 -2.02
N PRO A 299 41.03 5.78 -2.34
CA PRO A 299 40.58 4.84 -1.32
C PRO A 299 41.77 4.34 -0.53
N VAL A 300 41.76 4.56 0.79
CA VAL A 300 42.77 4.00 1.69
C VAL A 300 42.66 2.48 1.64
N GLU A 301 43.66 1.82 1.07
CA GLU A 301 43.79 0.36 1.14
C GLU A 301 43.87 -0.04 2.61
N LEU A 302 42.79 -0.65 3.12
CA LEU A 302 42.84 -1.28 4.43
C LEU A 302 43.84 -2.45 4.35
N PRO A 303 44.74 -2.60 5.35
CA PRO A 303 45.67 -3.71 5.36
C PRO A 303 44.90 -5.05 5.32
N PRO A 304 45.44 -6.08 4.66
CA PRO A 304 44.78 -7.38 4.57
C PRO A 304 44.47 -7.91 5.97
N TYR A 305 43.21 -8.28 6.18
CA TYR A 305 42.73 -8.88 7.41
C TYR A 305 43.68 -10.01 7.83
N SER A 306 44.38 -9.78 8.94
CA SER A 306 45.16 -10.82 9.60
C SER A 306 44.17 -11.82 10.19
N VAL A 307 44.15 -13.02 9.62
CA VAL A 307 43.45 -14.18 10.18
C VAL A 307 44.02 -14.40 11.58
N LEU A 308 43.20 -14.20 12.61
CA LEU A 308 43.57 -14.62 13.97
C LEU A 308 43.63 -16.17 13.99
N PRO A 309 44.67 -16.77 14.58
CA PRO A 309 44.77 -18.22 14.71
C PRO A 309 43.73 -18.77 15.70
N PRO A 310 43.43 -20.08 15.63
CA PRO A 310 42.29 -20.72 16.31
C PRO A 310 42.29 -20.60 17.84
#